data_AF-A0A3A8N0D8-F1
#
_entry.id   AF-A0A3A8N0D8-F1
#
_cell.length_a   1.000
_cell.length_b   1.000
_cell.length_c   1.000
_cell.angle_alpha   90.00
_cell.angle_beta   90.00
_cell.angle_gamma   90.00
#
_symmetry.space_group_name_H-M   'P 1'
#
loop_
_entity.id
_entity.type
_entity.pdbx_description
1 polymer ?
#
loop_
_entity_poly.entity_id
_entity_poly.type
_entity_poly.pdbx_seq_one_letter_code
_entity_poly.pdbx_strand_id
1 'polypeptide(L)'
;MPSRWDHLFDLKPIPLVDHLLDEVARLLAKDLQAWPPPVQDLDAATLGEFAPLFTEVTRRPDPAVYTEALRLARWDLAREFDAFDDYVRNKRYLERGLSPDDRVPLLFLTRWLTEQMLGLGEATQGRIKRPLMRTCLDRLEAQLGAPPTPV
;
A
#
# COMPACT_ATOMS: atom_id res chain seq x y z
N MET A 1 24.40 38.65 -10.08
CA MET A 1 23.03 38.26 -9.70
C MET A 1 22.95 36.75 -9.81
N PRO A 2 22.53 36.03 -8.75
CA PRO A 2 22.32 34.58 -8.88
C PRO A 2 21.23 34.35 -9.91
N SER A 3 21.54 33.53 -10.90
CA SER A 3 20.63 33.10 -11.95
C SER A 3 19.49 32.31 -11.32
N ARG A 4 18.28 32.43 -11.90
CA ARG A 4 17.12 31.62 -11.50
C ARG A 4 17.40 30.11 -11.59
N TRP A 5 18.51 29.68 -12.15
CA TRP A 5 18.89 28.28 -12.29
C TRP A 5 19.90 27.82 -11.25
N ASP A 6 20.54 28.74 -10.50
CA ASP A 6 21.60 28.41 -9.54
C ASP A 6 21.04 27.57 -8.38
N HIS A 7 19.80 27.85 -7.96
CA HIS A 7 19.13 27.07 -6.91
C HIS A 7 18.86 25.61 -7.30
N LEU A 8 18.80 25.28 -8.60
CA LEU A 8 18.61 23.90 -9.06
C LEU A 8 19.90 23.08 -8.94
N PHE A 9 21.07 23.72 -9.05
CA PHE A 9 22.37 23.08 -8.89
C PHE A 9 22.73 22.87 -7.40
N ASP A 10 22.12 23.64 -6.50
CA ASP A 10 22.23 23.46 -5.05
C ASP A 10 21.35 22.30 -4.53
N LEU A 11 20.42 21.80 -5.35
CA LEU A 11 19.61 20.64 -4.99
C LEU A 11 20.48 19.39 -5.01
N LYS A 12 20.51 18.67 -3.88
CA LYS A 12 21.14 17.35 -3.82
C LYS A 12 20.49 16.45 -4.88
N PRO A 13 21.27 15.74 -5.72
CA PRO A 13 20.74 14.74 -6.62
C PRO A 13 19.88 13.76 -5.82
N ILE A 14 18.61 13.63 -6.19
CA ILE A 14 17.75 12.58 -5.64
C ILE A 14 18.24 11.27 -6.27
N PRO A 15 18.64 10.26 -5.47
CA PRO A 15 18.97 8.95 -6.01
C PRO A 15 17.80 8.43 -6.85
N LEU A 16 18.08 7.87 -8.03
CA LEU A 16 17.04 7.37 -8.95
C LEU A 16 16.03 6.43 -8.25
N VAL A 17 16.52 5.65 -7.27
CA VAL A 17 15.70 4.77 -6.44
C VAL A 17 14.72 5.57 -5.58
N ASP A 18 15.13 6.64 -4.94
CA ASP A 18 14.24 7.46 -4.12
C ASP A 18 13.13 8.09 -4.94
N HIS A 19 13.47 8.64 -6.11
CA HIS A 19 12.44 9.17 -7.01
C HIS A 19 11.47 8.07 -7.46
N LEU A 20 11.99 6.90 -7.85
CA LEU A 20 11.15 5.75 -8.22
C LEU A 20 10.17 5.36 -7.09
N LEU A 21 10.63 5.30 -5.84
CA LEU A 21 9.76 4.95 -4.71
C LEU A 21 8.66 6.00 -4.49
N ASP A 22 8.95 7.29 -4.70
CA ASP A 22 7.94 8.36 -4.62
C ASP A 22 6.88 8.23 -5.73
N GLU A 23 7.32 7.94 -6.96
CA GLU A 23 6.42 7.72 -8.10
C GLU A 23 5.53 6.50 -7.89
N VAL A 24 6.09 5.39 -7.43
CA VAL A 24 5.32 4.17 -7.12
C VAL A 24 4.31 4.44 -6.00
N ALA A 25 4.73 5.10 -4.92
CA ALA A 25 3.82 5.45 -3.83
C ALA A 25 2.65 6.32 -4.33
N ARG A 26 2.91 7.25 -5.25
CA ARG A 26 1.86 8.10 -5.85
C ARG A 26 0.89 7.33 -6.73
N LEU A 27 1.39 6.39 -7.53
CA LEU A 27 0.55 5.52 -8.35
C LEU A 27 -0.35 4.64 -7.48
N LEU A 28 0.22 4.01 -6.45
CA LEU A 28 -0.56 3.21 -5.51
C LEU A 28 -1.60 4.05 -4.76
N ALA A 29 -1.25 5.26 -4.32
CA ALA A 29 -2.20 6.16 -3.66
C ALA A 29 -3.39 6.48 -4.58
N LYS A 30 -3.14 6.71 -5.87
CA LYS A 30 -4.18 6.91 -6.89
C LYS A 30 -5.04 5.66 -7.06
N ASP A 31 -4.44 4.47 -7.16
CA ASP A 31 -5.19 3.22 -7.29
C ASP A 31 -6.08 2.96 -6.06
N LEU A 32 -5.58 3.28 -4.87
CA LEU A 32 -6.35 3.19 -3.62
C LEU A 32 -7.48 4.23 -3.50
N GLN A 33 -7.57 5.24 -4.38
CA GLN A 33 -8.74 6.12 -4.45
C GLN A 33 -9.96 5.40 -5.04
N ALA A 34 -9.75 4.39 -5.88
CA ALA A 34 -10.81 3.49 -6.32
C ALA A 34 -11.07 2.41 -5.27
N TRP A 35 -12.32 1.96 -5.16
CA TRP A 35 -12.69 0.81 -4.34
C TRP A 35 -13.56 -0.18 -5.13
N PRO A 36 -13.20 -1.47 -5.13
CA PRO A 36 -11.91 -2.03 -4.71
C PRO A 36 -10.74 -1.54 -5.60
N PRO A 37 -9.49 -1.56 -5.10
CA PRO A 37 -8.29 -1.39 -5.92
C PRO A 37 -8.26 -2.33 -7.14
N PRO A 38 -7.66 -1.89 -8.27
CA PRO A 38 -7.63 -2.69 -9.48
C PRO A 38 -6.83 -3.98 -9.29
N VAL A 39 -7.36 -5.08 -9.81
CA VAL A 39 -6.71 -6.40 -9.89
C VAL A 39 -6.68 -6.86 -11.34
N GLN A 40 -5.68 -7.66 -11.71
CA GLN A 40 -5.49 -8.11 -13.09
C GLN A 40 -6.50 -9.20 -13.51
N ASP A 41 -6.89 -10.08 -12.58
CA ASP A 41 -7.86 -11.15 -12.81
C ASP A 41 -9.00 -11.05 -11.79
N LEU A 42 -10.23 -11.12 -12.31
CA LEU A 42 -11.48 -11.01 -11.56
C LEU A 42 -12.25 -12.34 -11.54
N ASP A 43 -11.66 -13.43 -11.99
CA ASP A 43 -12.31 -14.73 -11.93
C ASP A 43 -12.51 -15.19 -10.47
N ALA A 44 -13.60 -15.91 -10.23
CA ALA A 44 -13.98 -16.33 -8.88
C ALA A 44 -12.92 -17.25 -8.23
N ALA A 45 -12.15 -17.98 -9.05
CA ALA A 45 -11.08 -18.85 -8.56
C ALA A 45 -9.87 -18.06 -8.02
N THR A 46 -9.50 -16.93 -8.65
CA THR A 46 -8.41 -16.06 -8.17
C THR A 46 -8.85 -15.20 -7.00
N LEU A 47 -10.08 -14.68 -7.04
CA LEU A 47 -10.63 -13.83 -5.99
C LEU A 47 -10.93 -14.58 -4.69
N GLY A 48 -11.39 -15.84 -4.79
CA GLY A 48 -11.66 -16.68 -3.62
C GLY A 48 -12.59 -16.01 -2.61
N GLU A 49 -12.13 -15.87 -1.37
CA GLU A 49 -12.90 -15.21 -0.29
C GLU A 49 -13.14 -13.70 -0.52
N PHE A 50 -12.40 -13.08 -1.46
CA PHE A 50 -12.54 -11.65 -1.79
C PHE A 50 -13.58 -11.39 -2.88
N ALA A 51 -14.13 -12.41 -3.54
CA ALA A 51 -15.12 -12.25 -4.60
C ALA A 51 -16.29 -11.31 -4.23
N PRO A 52 -16.84 -11.34 -2.99
CA PRO A 52 -17.89 -10.40 -2.59
C PRO A 52 -17.50 -8.92 -2.70
N LEU A 53 -16.21 -8.57 -2.58
CA LEU A 53 -15.74 -7.19 -2.67
C LEU A 53 -15.96 -6.57 -4.06
N PHE A 54 -16.00 -7.38 -5.11
CA PHE A 54 -16.10 -6.96 -6.51
C PHE A 54 -17.52 -7.03 -7.07
N THR A 55 -18.52 -7.18 -6.20
CA THR A 55 -19.94 -7.10 -6.57
C THR A 55 -20.45 -5.65 -6.48
N GLU A 56 -21.55 -5.33 -7.17
CA GLU A 56 -21.93 -3.95 -7.55
C GLU A 56 -22.07 -2.91 -6.41
N VAL A 57 -22.13 -3.32 -5.13
CA VAL A 57 -22.32 -2.38 -4.02
C VAL A 57 -21.46 -2.77 -2.81
N THR A 58 -20.15 -2.59 -2.90
CA THR A 58 -19.30 -2.62 -1.71
C THR A 58 -18.91 -1.22 -1.26
N ARG A 59 -19.24 -0.91 0.00
CA ARG A 59 -18.86 0.35 0.63
C ARG A 59 -17.34 0.39 0.78
N ARG A 60 -16.73 1.52 0.43
CA ARG A 60 -15.32 1.80 0.72
C ARG A 60 -15.08 1.68 2.24
N PRO A 61 -14.06 0.92 2.68
CA PRO A 61 -13.76 0.74 4.09
C PRO A 61 -13.28 2.05 4.72
N ASP A 62 -13.34 2.10 6.06
CA ASP A 62 -12.85 3.23 6.83
C ASP A 62 -11.33 3.44 6.62
N PRO A 63 -10.81 4.67 6.64
CA PRO A 63 -9.37 4.94 6.57
C PRO A 63 -8.51 4.10 7.54
N ALA A 64 -9.02 3.76 8.73
CA ALA A 64 -8.31 2.90 9.69
C ALA A 64 -7.98 1.51 9.13
N VAL A 65 -8.79 0.98 8.20
CA VAL A 65 -8.55 -0.29 7.53
C VAL A 65 -7.31 -0.22 6.64
N TYR A 66 -7.10 0.89 5.94
CA TYR A 66 -5.91 1.09 5.12
C TYR A 66 -4.64 1.17 5.97
N THR A 67 -4.70 1.87 7.11
CA THR A 67 -3.59 1.96 8.07
C THR A 67 -3.18 0.58 8.59
N GLU A 68 -4.14 -0.22 9.06
CA GLU A 68 -3.81 -1.56 9.56
C GLU A 68 -3.41 -2.52 8.42
N ALA A 69 -3.95 -2.39 7.21
CA ALA A 69 -3.50 -3.19 6.06
C ALA A 69 -2.04 -2.89 5.68
N LEU A 70 -1.63 -1.61 5.66
CA LEU A 70 -0.24 -1.21 5.44
C LEU A 70 0.69 -1.76 6.51
N ARG A 71 0.23 -1.78 7.77
CA ARG A 71 0.97 -2.41 8.87
C ARG A 71 1.16 -3.91 8.65
N LEU A 72 0.10 -4.64 8.31
CA LEU A 72 0.18 -6.08 8.05
C LEU A 72 1.08 -6.40 6.84
N ALA A 73 0.95 -5.65 5.75
CA ALA A 73 1.80 -5.81 4.56
C ALA A 73 3.29 -5.59 4.89
N ARG A 74 3.62 -4.63 5.78
CA ARG A 74 5.00 -4.45 6.25
C ARG A 74 5.52 -5.63 7.06
N TRP A 75 4.70 -6.23 7.91
CA TRP A 75 5.09 -7.45 8.63
C TRP A 75 5.34 -8.62 7.68
N ASP A 76 4.44 -8.82 6.72
CA ASP A 76 4.57 -9.87 5.70
C ASP A 76 5.86 -9.69 4.86
N LEU A 77 6.12 -8.46 4.37
CA LEU A 77 7.36 -8.13 3.66
C LEU A 77 8.61 -8.28 4.55
N ALA A 78 8.51 -8.01 5.85
CA ALA A 78 9.59 -8.21 6.81
C ALA A 78 9.76 -9.67 7.25
N ARG A 79 8.84 -10.57 6.86
CA ARG A 79 8.73 -11.96 7.36
C ARG A 79 8.48 -12.05 8.87
N GLU A 80 7.80 -11.06 9.43
CA GLU A 80 7.34 -11.03 10.82
C GLU A 80 6.02 -11.81 10.95
N PHE A 81 6.02 -13.08 10.53
CA PHE A 81 4.82 -13.92 10.45
C PHE A 81 4.18 -14.18 11.81
N ASP A 82 4.97 -14.29 12.88
CA ASP A 82 4.42 -14.47 14.23
C ASP A 82 3.56 -13.28 14.66
N ALA A 83 4.00 -12.05 14.34
CA ALA A 83 3.24 -10.83 14.65
C ALA A 83 1.98 -10.72 13.79
N PHE A 84 2.08 -11.07 12.51
CA PHE A 84 0.95 -11.14 11.58
C PHE A 84 -0.11 -12.13 12.08
N ASP A 85 0.31 -13.35 12.37
CA ASP A 85 -0.56 -14.44 12.80
C ASP A 85 -1.21 -14.13 14.14
N ASP A 86 -0.45 -13.62 15.11
CA ASP A 86 -0.97 -13.19 16.40
C ASP A 86 -2.05 -12.11 16.24
N TYR A 87 -1.83 -11.14 15.35
CA TYR A 87 -2.77 -10.07 15.08
C TYR A 87 -4.10 -10.58 14.51
N VAL A 88 -4.04 -11.42 13.46
CA VAL A 88 -5.23 -11.93 12.77
C VAL A 88 -5.98 -12.94 13.65
N ARG A 89 -5.25 -13.88 14.26
CA ARG A 89 -5.83 -14.94 15.11
C ARG A 89 -6.55 -14.38 16.32
N ASN A 90 -5.96 -13.37 16.98
CA ASN A 90 -6.54 -12.76 18.17
C ASN A 90 -7.48 -11.58 17.85
N LYS A 91 -7.79 -11.35 16.58
CA LYS A 91 -8.67 -10.27 16.12
C LYS A 91 -8.27 -8.88 16.66
N ARG A 92 -6.96 -8.61 16.75
CA ARG A 92 -6.42 -7.36 17.31
C ARG A 92 -6.87 -6.10 16.55
N TYR A 93 -7.35 -6.26 15.32
CA TYR A 93 -7.98 -5.17 14.56
C TYR A 93 -9.21 -4.57 15.26
N LEU A 94 -9.94 -5.36 16.06
CA LEU A 94 -11.05 -4.84 16.86
C LEU A 94 -10.56 -3.87 17.95
N GLU A 95 -9.41 -4.17 18.56
CA GLU A 95 -8.74 -3.29 19.54
C GLU A 95 -8.22 -1.99 18.88
N ARG A 96 -8.09 -1.99 17.56
CA ARG A 96 -7.69 -0.85 16.73
C ARG A 96 -8.87 -0.02 16.20
N GLY A 97 -10.09 -0.36 16.60
CA GLY A 97 -11.30 0.37 16.23
C GLY A 97 -11.96 -0.08 14.92
N LEU A 98 -11.49 -1.17 14.32
CA LEU A 98 -12.14 -1.75 13.14
C LEU A 98 -13.40 -2.54 13.53
N SER A 99 -14.37 -2.58 12.62
CA SER A 99 -15.56 -3.42 12.72
C SER A 99 -15.22 -4.89 12.39
N PRO A 100 -15.98 -5.88 12.90
CA PRO A 100 -15.89 -7.26 12.42
C PRO A 100 -16.01 -7.40 10.90
N ASP A 101 -16.83 -6.55 10.26
CA ASP A 101 -17.07 -6.56 8.81
C ASP A 101 -15.85 -6.06 8.01
N ASP A 102 -14.91 -5.35 8.65
CA ASP A 102 -13.70 -4.84 8.00
C ASP A 102 -12.63 -5.93 7.79
N ARG A 103 -12.83 -7.14 8.32
CA ARG A 103 -11.85 -8.23 8.21
C ARG A 103 -11.54 -8.58 6.75
N VAL A 104 -12.56 -8.70 5.90
CA VAL A 104 -12.35 -9.09 4.49
C VAL A 104 -11.64 -7.97 3.71
N PRO A 105 -12.10 -6.70 3.77
CA PRO A 105 -11.35 -5.57 3.21
C PRO A 105 -9.90 -5.45 3.72
N LEU A 106 -9.66 -5.68 5.02
CA LEU A 106 -8.33 -5.64 5.63
C LEU A 106 -7.39 -6.69 5.01
N LEU A 107 -7.82 -7.93 4.93
CA LEU A 107 -7.02 -9.03 4.38
C LEU A 107 -6.79 -8.86 2.88
N PHE A 108 -7.81 -8.38 2.16
CA PHE A 108 -7.69 -8.05 0.74
C PHE A 108 -6.64 -6.98 0.50
N LEU A 109 -6.73 -5.83 1.19
CA LEU A 109 -5.77 -4.74 1.04
C LEU A 109 -4.35 -5.17 1.41
N THR A 110 -4.21 -5.97 2.47
CA THR A 110 -2.91 -6.53 2.89
C THR A 110 -2.28 -7.35 1.78
N ARG A 111 -3.04 -8.30 1.20
CA ARG A 111 -2.60 -9.14 0.10
C ARG A 111 -2.25 -8.31 -1.14
N TRP A 112 -3.14 -7.40 -1.52
CA TRP A 112 -2.96 -6.53 -2.68
C TRP A 112 -1.67 -5.70 -2.55
N LEU A 113 -1.43 -5.07 -1.40
CA LEU A 113 -0.22 -4.28 -1.15
C LEU A 113 1.06 -5.14 -1.21
N THR A 114 1.05 -6.34 -0.61
CA THR A 114 2.19 -7.26 -0.71
C THR A 114 2.45 -7.64 -2.17
N GLU A 115 1.41 -8.03 -2.92
CA GLU A 115 1.53 -8.43 -4.33
C GLU A 115 2.08 -7.30 -5.20
N GLN A 116 1.61 -6.06 -5.02
CA GLN A 116 2.18 -4.90 -5.72
C GLN A 116 3.67 -4.70 -5.43
N MET A 117 4.09 -4.88 -4.17
CA MET A 117 5.48 -4.75 -3.77
C MET A 117 6.36 -5.87 -4.33
N LEU A 118 5.87 -7.11 -4.33
CA LEU A 118 6.58 -8.24 -4.93
C LEU A 118 6.69 -8.08 -6.45
N GLY A 119 5.60 -7.68 -7.11
CA GLY A 119 5.58 -7.37 -8.55
C GLY A 119 6.54 -6.25 -8.93
N LEU A 120 6.67 -5.20 -8.10
CA LEU A 120 7.68 -4.17 -8.27
C LEU A 120 9.11 -4.74 -8.18
N GLY A 121 9.35 -5.63 -7.21
CA GLY A 121 10.63 -6.32 -7.07
C GLY A 121 10.98 -7.13 -8.33
N GLU A 122 10.02 -7.86 -8.88
CA GLU A 122 10.17 -8.65 -10.10
C GLU A 122 10.42 -7.77 -11.33
N ALA A 123 9.59 -6.74 -11.54
CA ALA A 123 9.70 -5.80 -12.66
C ALA A 123 11.03 -5.03 -12.66
N THR A 124 11.61 -4.81 -11.47
CA THR A 124 12.91 -4.16 -11.31
C THR A 124 14.08 -5.15 -11.26
N GLN A 125 13.85 -6.43 -11.58
CA GLN A 125 14.86 -7.50 -11.58
C GLN A 125 15.60 -7.60 -10.23
N GLY A 126 14.87 -7.43 -9.13
CA GLY A 126 15.40 -7.54 -7.76
C GLY A 126 16.19 -6.32 -7.27
N ARG A 127 16.22 -5.21 -8.01
CA ARG A 127 16.83 -3.95 -7.56
C ARG A 127 16.08 -3.36 -6.36
N ILE A 128 14.75 -3.45 -6.37
CA ILE A 128 13.92 -3.09 -5.22
C ILE A 128 13.73 -4.32 -4.35
N LYS A 129 14.38 -4.31 -3.17
CA LYS A 129 14.30 -5.39 -2.17
C LYS A 129 13.31 -5.04 -1.06
N ARG A 130 12.92 -6.03 -0.25
CA ARG A 130 11.99 -5.91 0.89
C ARG A 130 12.16 -4.65 1.76
N PRO A 131 13.39 -4.21 2.15
CA PRO A 131 13.54 -2.96 2.89
C PRO A 131 13.03 -1.73 2.13
N LEU A 132 13.33 -1.63 0.84
CA LEU A 132 12.86 -0.53 -0.02
C LEU A 132 11.36 -0.63 -0.32
N MET A 133 10.82 -1.83 -0.42
CA MET A 133 9.36 -2.05 -0.52
C MET A 133 8.65 -1.51 0.72
N ARG A 134 9.19 -1.77 1.92
CA ARG A 134 8.65 -1.21 3.17
C ARG A 134 8.75 0.32 3.19
N THR A 135 9.88 0.88 2.78
CA THR A 135 10.02 2.34 2.59
C THR A 135 8.97 2.90 1.63
N CYS A 136 8.63 2.17 0.56
CA CYS A 136 7.56 2.56 -0.36
C CYS A 136 6.19 2.59 0.34
N LEU A 137 5.89 1.60 1.18
CA LEU A 137 4.64 1.56 1.95
C LEU A 137 4.57 2.69 3.00
N ASP A 138 5.69 3.05 3.62
CA ASP A 138 5.74 4.19 4.54
C ASP A 138 5.45 5.52 3.81
N ARG A 139 5.96 5.69 2.58
CA ARG A 139 5.67 6.86 1.74
C ARG A 139 4.21 6.88 1.28
N LEU A 140 3.66 5.72 0.93
CA LEU A 140 2.25 5.57 0.59
C LEU A 140 1.34 5.95 1.77
N GLU A 141 1.64 5.47 2.97
CA GLU A 141 0.90 5.82 4.18
C GLU A 141 0.89 7.33 4.43
N ALA A 142 2.04 7.99 4.28
CA ALA A 142 2.15 9.44 4.41
C ALA A 142 1.29 10.19 3.38
N GLN A 143 1.17 9.68 2.15
CA GLN A 143 0.32 10.27 1.12
C GLN A 143 -1.18 10.09 1.41
N LEU A 144 -1.59 8.93 1.94
CA LEU A 144 -2.99 8.70 2.32
C LEU A 144 -3.45 9.55 3.50
N GLY A 145 -2.53 9.89 4.41
CA GLY A 145 -2.79 10.79 5.53
C GLY A 145 -2.74 12.29 5.18
N ALA A 146 -2.26 12.64 3.98
CA ALA A 146 -2.18 14.03 3.54
C ALA A 146 -3.53 14.50 2.96
N PRO A 147 -3.98 15.75 3.24
CA PRO A 147 -5.13 16.31 2.56
C PRO A 147 -4.86 16.39 1.04
N PRO A 148 -5.86 16.16 0.17
CA PRO A 148 -5.66 16.19 -1.27
C PRO A 148 -5.11 17.56 -1.71
N THR A 149 -4.00 17.57 -2.43
CA THR A 149 -3.43 18.79 -3.01
C THR A 149 -4.43 19.37 -4.02
N PRO A 150 -4.85 20.64 -3.90
CA PRO A 150 -5.70 21.26 -4.92
C PRO A 150 -4.91 21.35 -6.24
N VAL A 151 -5.52 20.86 -7.32
CA VAL A 151 -5.02 20.97 -8.70
C VAL A 151 -5.23 22.40 -9.22
#